data_AF-A0A550C711-F1
#
_entry.id   AF-A0A550C711-F1
#
_cell.length_a   1.000
_cell.length_b   1.000
_cell.length_c   1.000
_cell.angle_alpha   90.00
_cell.angle_beta   90.00
_cell.angle_gamma   90.00
#
_symmetry.space_group_name_H-M   'P 1'
#
loop_
_entity.id
_entity.type
_entity.pdbx_description
1 polymer ?
#
loop_
_entity_poly.entity_id
_entity_poly.type
_entity_poly.pdbx_seq_one_letter_code
_entity_poly.pdbx_strand_id
1 'polypeptide(L)'
;LNIYTRDMLPNSHTGSERAPLPDTQWAGFGKEKINVMMPVDLYECFVILLSAPRLRKIKFWRVLPDDNSRNWHMIDVHQLQSLTIRDTETPIVNLLDMLMIEKLQHLKVYYSAGCGRKFAADKPAFINLFRTTEVIRDGGKVVIRPNHPAYSARMSSLQADLSARLHGRNWTVIVTDSDALSH
;
A
#
# COMPACT_ATOMS: atom_id res chain seq x y z
N LEU A 1 -12.51 -14.58 -8.57
CA LEU A 1 -11.94 -13.78 -7.45
C LEU A 1 -10.68 -14.52 -7.01
N ASN A 2 -9.49 -13.96 -7.17
CA ASN A 2 -8.26 -14.66 -6.76
C ASN A 2 -8.03 -14.36 -5.27
N ILE A 3 -8.34 -15.34 -4.42
CA ILE A 3 -8.09 -15.30 -2.97
C ILE A 3 -6.86 -16.16 -2.72
N TYR A 4 -5.89 -15.62 -1.97
CA TYR A 4 -4.66 -16.32 -1.63
C TYR A 4 -4.61 -16.69 -0.15
N THR A 5 -4.22 -17.94 0.12
CA THR A 5 -3.90 -18.53 1.43
C THR A 5 -2.38 -18.73 1.56
N ARG A 6 -1.89 -19.17 2.71
CA ARG A 6 -0.45 -19.10 3.07
C ARG A 6 0.42 -19.95 2.18
N ASP A 7 -0.05 -21.14 1.88
CA ASP A 7 0.52 -22.10 0.94
C ASP A 7 0.53 -21.61 -0.51
N MET A 8 -0.27 -20.59 -0.80
CA MET A 8 -0.35 -19.96 -2.11
C MET A 8 0.42 -18.66 -2.16
N LEU A 9 1.27 -18.31 -1.20
CA LEU A 9 2.13 -17.12 -1.32
C LEU A 9 3.39 -17.47 -2.12
N PRO A 10 4.03 -16.48 -2.78
CA PRO A 10 5.28 -16.74 -3.49
C PRO A 10 6.34 -17.25 -2.51
N ASN A 11 7.18 -18.18 -2.96
CA ASN A 11 8.23 -18.76 -2.14
C ASN A 11 9.28 -17.69 -1.83
N SER A 12 9.19 -17.10 -0.65
CA SER A 12 10.22 -16.22 -0.15
C SER A 12 11.42 -17.08 0.26
N HIS A 13 12.51 -17.03 -0.49
CA HIS A 13 13.77 -17.65 -0.05
C HIS A 13 14.28 -16.84 1.16
N THR A 14 13.89 -17.26 2.35
CA THR A 14 14.17 -16.59 3.64
C THR A 14 15.60 -16.83 4.16
N GLY A 15 16.46 -17.50 3.39
CA GLY A 15 17.75 -18.01 3.86
C GLY A 15 19.01 -17.25 3.41
N SER A 16 18.92 -16.14 2.68
CA SER A 16 20.14 -15.43 2.24
C SER A 16 20.02 -13.92 2.44
N GLU A 17 21.10 -13.28 2.85
CA GLU A 17 21.29 -11.81 2.92
C GLU A 17 21.11 -11.08 1.57
N ARG A 18 20.69 -11.78 0.51
CA ARG A 18 20.46 -11.23 -0.82
C ARG A 18 19.01 -10.75 -0.97
N ALA A 19 18.84 -9.68 -1.74
CA ALA A 19 17.53 -9.22 -2.18
C ALA A 19 16.73 -10.39 -2.80
N PRO A 20 15.43 -10.52 -2.46
CA PRO A 20 14.61 -11.59 -3.03
C PRO A 20 14.47 -11.40 -4.54
N LEU A 21 14.41 -12.51 -5.28
CA LEU A 21 14.08 -12.54 -6.70
C LEU A 21 12.57 -12.79 -6.88
N PRO A 22 11.97 -12.32 -7.99
CA PRO A 22 10.56 -12.62 -8.29
C PRO A 22 10.33 -14.12 -8.46
N ASP A 23 9.32 -14.66 -7.79
CA ASP A 23 8.89 -16.03 -7.97
C ASP A 23 8.03 -16.14 -9.24
N THR A 24 8.66 -16.54 -10.34
CA THR A 24 8.01 -16.67 -11.65
C THR A 24 7.11 -17.91 -11.77
N GLN A 25 7.23 -18.86 -10.84
CA GLN A 25 6.44 -20.09 -10.80
C GLN A 25 5.22 -19.97 -9.90
N TRP A 26 5.17 -18.91 -9.08
CA TRP A 26 4.04 -18.61 -8.24
C TRP A 26 2.73 -18.49 -9.04
N ALA A 27 1.65 -19.11 -8.54
CA ALA A 27 0.32 -19.08 -9.17
C ALA A 27 -0.22 -17.66 -9.42
N GLY A 28 0.29 -16.66 -8.69
CA GLY A 28 -0.06 -15.25 -8.83
C GLY A 28 0.70 -14.47 -9.91
N PHE A 29 1.78 -15.02 -10.48
CA PHE A 29 2.69 -14.30 -11.39
C PHE A 29 1.97 -13.62 -12.57
N GLY A 30 1.05 -14.34 -13.22
CA GLY A 30 0.30 -13.84 -14.37
C GLY A 30 -0.99 -13.08 -14.03
N LYS A 31 -1.32 -12.84 -12.76
CA LYS A 31 -2.64 -12.32 -12.37
C LYS A 31 -2.68 -10.80 -12.34
N GLU A 32 -3.74 -10.23 -12.91
CA GLU A 32 -3.98 -8.77 -12.87
C GLU A 32 -4.68 -8.31 -11.58
N LYS A 33 -5.32 -9.22 -10.85
CA LYS A 33 -6.03 -8.94 -9.59
C LYS A 33 -5.71 -9.99 -8.54
N ILE A 34 -5.32 -9.54 -7.35
CA ILE A 34 -4.94 -10.38 -6.22
C ILE A 34 -5.65 -9.87 -4.95
N ASN A 35 -6.28 -10.77 -4.18
CA ASN A 35 -6.78 -10.45 -2.85
C ASN A 35 -6.13 -11.42 -1.86
N VAL A 36 -5.33 -10.86 -0.96
CA VAL A 36 -4.68 -11.58 0.13
C VAL A 36 -5.59 -11.43 1.35
N MET A 37 -6.29 -12.52 1.69
CA MET A 37 -7.31 -12.50 2.75
C MET A 37 -6.77 -12.94 4.11
N MET A 38 -5.64 -13.65 4.11
CA MET A 38 -4.89 -14.00 5.31
C MET A 38 -4.04 -12.82 5.81
N PRO A 39 -3.67 -12.81 7.11
CA PRO A 39 -2.63 -11.91 7.60
C PRO A 39 -1.31 -12.18 6.89
N VAL A 40 -0.63 -11.11 6.48
CA VAL A 40 0.71 -11.14 5.92
C VAL A 40 1.60 -10.09 6.57
N ASP A 41 2.90 -10.33 6.64
CA ASP A 41 3.86 -9.29 7.04
C ASP A 41 4.21 -8.36 5.86
N LEU A 42 5.02 -7.34 6.12
CA LEU A 42 5.42 -6.38 5.08
C LEU A 42 6.32 -7.01 4.01
N TYR A 43 7.16 -7.98 4.38
CA TYR A 43 8.05 -8.66 3.45
C TYR A 43 7.25 -9.57 2.51
N GLU A 44 6.26 -10.31 3.00
CA GLU A 44 5.30 -11.07 2.19
C GLU A 44 4.56 -10.13 1.23
N CYS A 45 4.12 -8.94 1.68
CA CYS A 45 3.53 -7.92 0.79
C CYS A 45 4.49 -7.52 -0.33
N PHE A 46 5.76 -7.25 0.01
CA PHE A 46 6.80 -6.89 -0.94
C PHE A 46 7.04 -7.99 -1.98
N VAL A 47 7.22 -9.25 -1.54
CA VAL A 47 7.48 -10.39 -2.43
C VAL A 47 6.30 -10.66 -3.36
N ILE A 48 5.06 -10.48 -2.89
CA ILE A 48 3.86 -10.56 -3.73
C ILE A 48 3.87 -9.50 -4.83
N LEU A 49 4.20 -8.25 -4.49
CA LEU A 49 4.25 -7.15 -5.45
C LEU A 49 5.38 -7.36 -6.47
N LEU A 50 6.56 -7.78 -6.00
CA LEU A 50 7.71 -8.13 -6.84
C LEU A 50 7.39 -9.26 -7.82
N SER A 51 6.63 -10.27 -7.38
CA SER A 51 6.36 -11.48 -8.16
C SER A 51 5.14 -11.36 -9.08
N ALA A 52 4.43 -10.23 -9.12
CA ALA A 52 3.22 -10.06 -9.93
C ALA A 52 3.35 -8.92 -10.97
N PRO A 53 4.13 -9.09 -12.06
CA PRO A 53 4.41 -8.01 -13.01
C PRO A 53 3.18 -7.46 -13.76
N ARG A 54 2.09 -8.24 -13.84
CA ARG A 54 0.84 -7.83 -14.50
C ARG A 54 -0.19 -7.24 -13.54
N LEU A 55 0.16 -7.07 -12.28
CA LEU A 55 -0.77 -6.69 -11.23
C LEU A 55 -1.32 -5.28 -11.44
N ARG A 56 -2.65 -5.19 -11.54
CA ARG A 56 -3.39 -3.93 -11.64
C ARG A 56 -4.12 -3.59 -10.35
N LYS A 57 -4.56 -4.60 -9.61
CA LYS A 57 -5.36 -4.41 -8.39
C LYS A 57 -4.92 -5.39 -7.31
N ILE A 58 -4.54 -4.87 -6.15
CA ILE A 58 -4.20 -5.70 -5.00
C ILE A 58 -4.90 -5.22 -3.74
N LYS A 59 -5.29 -6.20 -2.93
CA LYS A 59 -5.86 -5.98 -1.61
C LYS A 59 -5.17 -6.88 -0.59
N PHE A 60 -4.59 -6.26 0.44
CA PHE A 60 -4.11 -6.93 1.64
C PHE A 60 -5.15 -6.73 2.74
N TRP A 61 -5.64 -7.81 3.34
CA TRP A 61 -6.69 -7.73 4.35
C TRP A 61 -6.19 -7.32 5.73
N ARG A 62 -5.01 -7.79 6.13
CA ARG A 62 -4.38 -7.51 7.41
C ARG A 62 -2.87 -7.57 7.23
N VAL A 63 -2.18 -6.52 7.67
CA VAL A 63 -0.71 -6.41 7.54
C VAL A 63 -0.10 -6.36 8.93
N LEU A 64 0.71 -7.37 9.25
CA LEU A 64 1.35 -7.55 10.54
C LEU A 64 2.73 -6.85 10.57
N PRO A 65 3.25 -6.56 11.78
CA PRO A 65 4.66 -6.19 11.92
C PRO A 65 5.57 -7.28 11.36
N ASP A 66 6.66 -6.85 10.72
CA ASP A 66 7.77 -7.72 10.35
C ASP A 66 8.92 -7.45 11.33
N ASP A 67 9.56 -8.52 11.81
CA ASP A 67 10.72 -8.43 12.71
C ASP A 67 11.99 -7.98 11.96
N ASN A 68 11.93 -7.91 10.63
CA ASN A 68 13.09 -7.62 9.80
C ASN A 68 13.22 -6.14 9.42
N SER A 69 14.31 -5.50 9.85
CA SER A 69 14.80 -4.21 9.35
C SER A 69 15.52 -4.33 8.00
N ARG A 70 14.90 -5.04 7.04
CA ARG A 70 15.51 -5.29 5.72
C ARG A 70 15.43 -4.03 4.85
N ASN A 71 16.56 -3.63 4.28
CA ASN A 71 16.57 -2.68 3.17
C ASN A 71 16.13 -3.43 1.90
N TRP A 72 14.89 -3.20 1.48
CA TRP A 72 14.42 -3.69 0.19
C TRP A 72 14.93 -2.78 -0.93
N HIS A 73 15.04 -3.33 -2.14
CA HIS A 73 15.29 -2.52 -3.32
C HIS A 73 13.96 -1.94 -3.81
N MET A 74 14.02 -0.79 -4.49
CA MET A 74 12.84 -0.26 -5.17
C MET A 74 12.38 -1.24 -6.25
N ILE A 75 11.07 -1.46 -6.33
CA ILE A 75 10.42 -2.30 -7.32
C ILE A 75 9.49 -1.47 -8.19
N ASP A 76 9.54 -1.75 -9.49
CA ASP A 76 8.58 -1.18 -10.44
C ASP A 76 7.32 -2.03 -10.52
N VAL A 77 6.19 -1.43 -10.12
CA VAL A 77 4.84 -2.00 -10.24
C VAL A 77 4.00 -1.12 -11.18
N HIS A 78 4.56 -0.73 -12.32
CA HIS A 78 4.00 0.21 -13.31
C HIS A 78 2.56 -0.09 -13.78
N GLN A 79 2.05 -1.33 -13.68
CA GLN A 79 0.65 -1.65 -14.03
C GLN A 79 -0.35 -1.41 -12.90
N LEU A 80 0.12 -1.18 -11.67
CA LEU A 80 -0.72 -1.13 -10.49
C LEU A 80 -1.58 0.14 -10.48
N GLN A 81 -2.90 -0.06 -10.49
CA GLN A 81 -3.92 0.99 -10.49
C GLN A 81 -4.61 1.12 -9.13
N SER A 82 -4.71 0.02 -8.39
CA SER A 82 -5.40 -0.01 -7.10
C SER A 82 -4.61 -0.78 -6.05
N LEU A 83 -4.25 -0.08 -4.98
CA LEU A 83 -3.66 -0.65 -3.77
C LEU A 83 -4.63 -0.44 -2.61
N THR A 84 -5.07 -1.53 -1.98
CA THR A 84 -5.86 -1.50 -0.75
C THR A 84 -5.12 -2.26 0.34
N ILE A 85 -4.82 -1.60 1.46
CA ILE A 85 -4.29 -2.21 2.67
C ILE A 85 -5.32 -2.00 3.77
N ARG A 86 -5.79 -3.09 4.36
CA ARG A 86 -6.71 -3.05 5.50
C ARG A 86 -6.02 -3.59 6.74
N ASP A 87 -6.56 -3.18 7.88
CA ASP A 87 -6.18 -3.67 9.20
C ASP A 87 -4.66 -3.70 9.38
N THR A 88 -3.98 -2.60 9.02
CA THR A 88 -2.52 -2.53 9.16
C THR A 88 -2.14 -2.26 10.60
N GLU A 89 -1.33 -3.15 11.15
CA GLU A 89 -0.86 -3.14 12.53
C GLU A 89 0.55 -2.54 12.66
N THR A 90 1.17 -2.11 11.56
CA THR A 90 2.57 -1.65 11.52
C THR A 90 2.70 -0.41 10.61
N PRO A 91 3.74 0.44 10.78
CA PRO A 91 4.07 1.43 9.76
C PRO A 91 4.35 0.73 8.44
N ILE A 92 3.82 1.27 7.35
CA ILE A 92 3.99 0.73 5.99
C ILE A 92 4.97 1.55 5.14
N VAL A 93 5.63 2.55 5.71
CA VAL A 93 6.64 3.40 5.06
C VAL A 93 7.66 2.59 4.26
N ASN A 94 8.22 1.54 4.84
CA ASN A 94 9.22 0.70 4.17
C ASN A 94 8.64 -0.02 2.95
N LEU A 95 7.35 -0.38 2.97
CA LEU A 95 6.70 -0.95 1.80
C LEU A 95 6.48 0.13 0.75
N LEU A 96 5.89 1.27 1.13
CA LEU A 96 5.50 2.32 0.20
C LEU A 96 6.68 3.02 -0.47
N ASP A 97 7.76 3.31 0.25
CA ASP A 97 8.96 3.96 -0.30
C ASP A 97 9.68 3.09 -1.34
N MET A 98 9.39 1.79 -1.36
CA MET A 98 9.97 0.83 -2.30
C MET A 98 9.14 0.66 -3.57
N LEU A 99 7.94 1.25 -3.66
CA LEU A 99 7.08 1.09 -4.83
C LEU A 99 7.22 2.27 -5.79
N MET A 100 7.58 1.96 -7.03
CA MET A 100 7.38 2.86 -8.16
C MET A 100 6.03 2.53 -8.82
N ILE A 101 5.04 3.43 -8.69
CA ILE A 101 3.68 3.20 -9.19
C ILE A 101 3.25 4.32 -10.14
N GLU A 102 3.34 4.12 -11.45
CA GLU A 102 2.96 5.15 -12.43
C GLU A 102 1.44 5.25 -12.67
N LYS A 103 0.70 4.16 -12.49
CA LYS A 103 -0.72 4.08 -12.91
C LYS A 103 -1.70 4.15 -11.74
N LEU A 104 -1.26 4.55 -10.56
CA LEU A 104 -2.10 4.57 -9.36
C LEU A 104 -3.32 5.48 -9.56
N GLN A 105 -4.51 4.93 -9.31
CA GLN A 105 -5.79 5.65 -9.34
C GLN A 105 -6.54 5.50 -8.01
N HIS A 106 -6.32 4.40 -7.29
CA HIS A 106 -7.03 4.13 -6.05
C HIS A 106 -6.06 3.65 -4.97
N LEU A 107 -5.88 4.48 -3.95
CA LEU A 107 -5.15 4.12 -2.75
C LEU A 107 -6.10 4.09 -1.57
N LYS A 108 -6.15 2.95 -0.86
CA LYS A 108 -6.93 2.84 0.37
C LYS A 108 -6.09 2.20 1.47
N VAL A 109 -5.90 2.88 2.59
CA VAL A 109 -5.17 2.34 3.75
C VAL A 109 -6.00 2.52 5.00
N TYR A 110 -6.19 1.44 5.76
CA TYR A 110 -6.93 1.42 7.01
C TYR A 110 -6.06 0.81 8.11
N TYR A 111 -5.74 1.59 9.14
CA TYR A 111 -4.99 1.09 10.29
C TYR A 111 -5.91 0.36 11.25
N SER A 112 -5.36 -0.68 11.89
CA SER A 112 -6.07 -1.43 12.92
C SER A 112 -6.33 -0.59 14.17
N ALA A 113 -7.27 -1.05 15.00
CA ALA A 113 -7.60 -0.37 16.25
C ALA A 113 -6.37 -0.30 17.18
N GLY A 114 -6.11 0.88 17.75
CA GLY A 114 -4.95 1.11 18.62
C GLY A 114 -3.62 1.31 17.86
N CYS A 115 -3.58 1.10 16.55
CA CYS A 115 -2.37 1.30 15.75
C CYS A 115 -2.24 2.67 15.10
N GLY A 116 -3.25 3.54 15.21
CA GLY A 116 -3.25 4.80 14.46
C GLY A 116 -2.20 5.84 14.83
N ARG A 117 -1.47 5.67 15.95
CA ARG A 117 -0.25 6.45 16.22
C ARG A 117 0.88 6.15 15.20
N LYS A 118 0.89 4.95 14.62
CA LYS A 118 1.88 4.47 13.65
C LYS A 118 1.77 5.21 12.30
N PHE A 119 0.57 5.67 11.95
CA PHE A 119 0.31 6.48 10.75
C PHE A 119 1.22 7.71 10.63
N ALA A 120 1.65 8.30 11.75
CA ALA A 120 2.53 9.47 11.71
C ALA A 120 3.84 9.21 10.94
N ALA A 121 4.39 8.00 11.04
CA ALA A 121 5.62 7.61 10.34
C ALA A 121 5.41 7.44 8.82
N ASP A 122 4.19 7.13 8.39
CA ASP A 122 3.89 6.81 6.98
C ASP A 122 3.54 8.05 6.14
N LYS A 123 3.30 9.21 6.79
CA LYS A 123 2.93 10.45 6.10
C LYS A 123 3.90 10.82 4.96
N PRO A 124 5.24 10.82 5.14
CA PRO A 124 6.16 11.16 4.06
C PRO A 124 6.08 10.18 2.89
N ALA A 125 5.91 8.89 3.16
CA ALA A 125 5.82 7.84 2.15
C ALA A 125 4.58 8.02 1.26
N PHE A 126 3.44 8.39 1.85
CA PHE A 126 2.24 8.72 1.09
C PHE A 126 2.45 9.90 0.14
N ILE A 127 3.18 10.93 0.55
CA ILE A 127 3.53 12.06 -0.32
C ILE A 127 4.48 11.59 -1.43
N ASN A 128 5.47 10.76 -1.09
CA ASN A 128 6.46 10.23 -2.03
C ASN A 128 5.83 9.44 -3.18
N LEU A 129 4.77 8.66 -2.91
CA LEU A 129 4.02 7.94 -3.95
C LEU A 129 3.48 8.86 -5.06
N PHE A 130 3.19 10.13 -4.76
CA PHE A 130 2.74 11.13 -5.72
C PHE A 130 3.82 12.16 -6.05
N ARG A 131 5.03 12.00 -5.50
CA ARG A 131 6.17 12.89 -5.76
C ARG A 131 7.00 12.42 -6.95
N THR A 132 7.24 11.11 -7.03
CA THR A 132 8.20 10.49 -7.97
C THR A 132 7.57 10.07 -9.30
N THR A 133 6.25 10.13 -9.43
CA THR A 133 5.55 9.76 -10.65
C THR A 133 5.59 10.92 -11.66
N GLU A 134 6.36 10.78 -12.75
CA GLU A 134 6.33 11.71 -13.88
C GLU A 134 4.93 11.82 -14.50
N VAL A 135 4.14 10.75 -14.38
CA VAL A 135 2.76 10.67 -14.86
C VAL A 135 1.82 10.39 -13.70
N ILE A 136 1.37 11.44 -13.01
CA ILE A 136 0.17 11.30 -12.16
C ILE A 136 -1.04 11.18 -13.10
N ARG A 137 -2.00 10.30 -12.79
CA ARG A 137 -3.25 10.20 -13.56
C ARG A 137 -4.15 11.41 -13.34
N ASP A 138 -4.98 11.73 -14.32
CA ASP A 138 -5.87 12.90 -14.26
C ASP A 138 -6.98 12.77 -13.23
N GLY A 139 -7.22 11.57 -12.70
CA GLY A 139 -8.14 11.39 -11.59
C GLY A 139 -7.96 10.10 -10.82
N GLY A 140 -8.50 10.11 -9.60
CA GLY A 140 -8.35 9.01 -8.65
C GLY A 140 -8.94 9.31 -7.27
N LYS A 141 -8.73 8.38 -6.34
CA LYS A 141 -9.20 8.48 -4.95
C LYS A 141 -8.15 7.95 -3.98
N VAL A 142 -7.80 8.78 -3.00
CA VAL A 142 -6.99 8.40 -1.83
C VAL A 142 -7.89 8.39 -0.59
N VAL A 143 -7.93 7.27 0.12
CA VAL A 143 -8.59 7.15 1.42
C VAL A 143 -7.61 6.57 2.42
N ILE A 144 -7.31 7.32 3.47
CA ILE A 144 -6.47 6.84 4.57
C ILE A 144 -7.26 7.02 5.85
N ARG A 145 -7.43 5.93 6.61
CA ARG A 145 -8.12 5.90 7.91
C ARG A 145 -7.09 5.58 9.00
N PRO A 146 -6.54 6.60 9.66
CA PRO A 146 -5.55 6.41 10.72
C PRO A 146 -6.06 5.56 11.88
N ASN A 147 -7.36 5.52 12.17
CA ASN A 147 -7.96 4.88 13.34
C ASN A 147 -7.34 5.35 14.67
N HIS A 148 -7.30 6.68 14.84
CA HIS A 148 -6.78 7.33 16.05
C HIS A 148 -7.64 8.54 16.41
N PRO A 149 -8.00 8.75 17.70
CA PRO A 149 -8.92 9.82 18.12
C PRO A 149 -8.54 11.21 17.62
N ALA A 150 -7.25 11.48 17.49
CA ALA A 150 -6.75 12.73 16.94
C ALA A 150 -7.15 13.00 15.46
N TYR A 151 -7.76 12.06 14.73
CA TYR A 151 -8.19 12.23 13.34
C TYR A 151 -9.70 12.00 13.15
N SER A 152 -10.46 11.82 14.24
CA SER A 152 -11.92 11.66 14.20
C SER A 152 -12.66 12.96 13.89
N ALA A 153 -12.12 14.09 14.36
CA ALA A 153 -12.77 15.40 14.25
C ALA A 153 -11.95 16.44 13.45
N ARG A 154 -10.74 16.09 13.01
CA ARG A 154 -9.88 17.01 12.25
C ARG A 154 -9.26 16.33 11.03
N MET A 155 -9.12 17.10 9.96
CA MET A 155 -8.38 16.70 8.77
C MET A 155 -6.88 16.58 9.09
N SER A 156 -6.25 15.52 8.60
CA SER A 156 -4.78 15.38 8.71
C SER A 156 -4.08 16.43 7.86
N SER A 157 -2.92 16.93 8.31
CA SER A 157 -2.03 17.77 7.48
C SER A 157 -1.70 17.09 6.14
N LEU A 158 -1.57 15.76 6.16
CA LEU A 158 -1.36 14.94 4.96
C LEU A 158 -2.48 15.14 3.92
N GLN A 159 -3.73 15.36 4.34
CA GLN A 159 -4.82 15.61 3.39
C GLN A 159 -4.58 16.90 2.63
N ALA A 160 -4.16 17.97 3.31
CA ALA A 160 -3.85 19.25 2.69
C ALA A 160 -2.65 19.11 1.74
N ASP A 161 -1.58 18.44 2.18
CA ASP A 161 -0.38 18.21 1.37
C ASP A 161 -0.69 17.43 0.09
N LEU A 162 -1.44 16.33 0.20
CA LEU A 162 -1.86 15.54 -0.95
C LEU A 162 -2.82 16.30 -1.86
N SER A 163 -3.77 17.05 -1.30
CA SER A 163 -4.70 17.87 -2.10
C SER A 163 -3.99 18.97 -2.87
N ALA A 164 -3.01 19.63 -2.24
CA ALA A 164 -2.17 20.63 -2.90
C ALA A 164 -1.33 20.00 -4.02
N ARG A 165 -0.74 18.82 -3.77
CA ARG A 165 0.05 18.09 -4.78
C ARG A 165 -0.78 17.65 -5.98
N LEU A 166 -2.04 17.28 -5.73
CA LEU A 166 -2.99 16.81 -6.75
C LEU A 166 -3.87 17.94 -7.31
N HIS A 167 -3.56 19.19 -6.99
CA HIS A 167 -4.32 20.35 -7.45
C HIS A 167 -4.36 20.42 -8.99
N GLY A 168 -5.51 20.84 -9.53
CA GLY A 168 -5.75 20.85 -10.98
C GLY A 168 -6.07 19.48 -11.58
N ARG A 169 -6.17 18.42 -10.76
CA ARG A 169 -6.54 17.07 -11.19
C ARG A 169 -7.83 16.62 -10.49
N ASN A 170 -8.54 15.67 -11.07
CA ASN A 170 -9.79 15.12 -10.54
C ASN A 170 -9.54 14.04 -9.47
N TRP A 171 -8.88 14.42 -8.37
CA TRP A 171 -8.57 13.54 -7.25
C TRP A 171 -9.39 13.86 -6.01
N THR A 172 -9.95 12.81 -5.41
CA THR A 172 -10.57 12.90 -4.07
C THR A 172 -9.58 12.40 -3.03
N VAL A 173 -9.24 13.24 -2.05
CA VAL A 173 -8.33 12.89 -0.94
C VAL A 173 -9.06 12.97 0.39
N ILE A 174 -9.10 11.85 1.11
CA ILE A 174 -9.74 11.73 2.43
C ILE A 174 -8.72 11.12 3.39
N VAL A 175 -8.30 11.88 4.41
CA VAL A 175 -7.40 11.41 5.49
C VAL A 175 -7.99 11.80 6.84
N THR A 176 -8.95 11.01 7.30
CA THR A 176 -9.72 11.22 8.53
C THR A 176 -10.39 9.92 8.92
N ASP A 177 -10.76 9.76 10.19
CA ASP A 177 -11.58 8.65 10.68
C ASP A 177 -13.09 8.93 10.62
N SER A 178 -13.50 10.15 10.22
CA SER A 178 -14.92 10.51 10.10
C SER A 178 -15.60 9.84 8.90
N ASP A 179 -16.67 9.09 9.14
CA ASP A 179 -17.47 8.48 8.07
C ASP A 179 -18.29 9.52 7.29
N ALA A 180 -18.62 10.66 7.92
CA ALA A 180 -19.42 11.72 7.32
C ALA A 180 -18.76 12.39 6.11
N LEU A 181 -17.43 12.30 5.97
CA LEU A 181 -16.65 12.89 4.87
C LEU A 181 -16.36 11.89 3.74
N SER A 182 -17.04 10.74 3.72
CA SER A 182 -16.77 9.63 2.79
C SER A 182 -17.64 9.61 1.53
N HIS A 183 -18.70 10.42 1.50
CA HIS A 183 -19.78 10.40 0.52
C HIS A 183 -19.59 11.47 -0.55
#